data_AF-A0A949ZND5-F1
#
_entry.id   AF-A0A949ZND5-F1
#
_cell.length_a   1.000
_cell.length_b   1.000
_cell.length_c   1.000
_cell.angle_alpha   90.00
_cell.angle_beta   90.00
_cell.angle_gamma   90.00
#
_symmetry.space_group_name_H-M   'P 1'
#
loop_
_entity.id
_entity.type
_entity.pdbx_description
1 polymer ?
#
loop_
_entity_poly.entity_id
_entity_poly.type
_entity_poly.pdbx_seq_one_letter_code
_entity_poly.pdbx_strand_id
1 'polypeptide(L)' 'LLAYPETPRPVVINEALEITRKYSVPESVQFINGVLDAIARDLGTPSGAHKE' A
#
# COMPACT_ATOMS: atom_id res chain seq x y z
N LEU A 1 -4.11 3.64 6.42
CA LEU A 1 -3.86 2.44 7.26
C LEU A 1 -4.31 2.66 8.71
N LEU A 2 -3.85 3.71 9.40
CA LEU A 2 -4.24 4.00 10.78
C LEU A 2 -5.57 4.76 10.91
N ALA A 3 -5.83 5.70 9.98
CA ALA A 3 -7.05 6.52 10.01
C ALA A 3 -8.33 5.76 9.62
N TYR A 4 -8.19 4.62 8.95
CA TYR A 4 -9.29 3.78 8.46
C TYR A 4 -9.02 2.31 8.80
N PRO A 5 -9.10 1.93 10.10
CA PRO A 5 -8.73 0.59 10.55
C PRO A 5 -9.68 -0.51 10.04
N GLU A 6 -10.96 -0.17 9.82
CA GLU A 6 -11.98 -1.08 9.30
C GLU A 6 -11.86 -1.31 7.78
N THR A 7 -11.08 -0.49 7.07
CA THR A 7 -10.88 -0.65 5.63
C THR A 7 -9.74 -1.65 5.38
N PRO A 8 -9.95 -2.68 4.53
CA PRO A 8 -8.89 -3.62 4.20
C PRO A 8 -7.64 -2.90 3.70
N ARG A 9 -6.51 -3.15 4.35
CA ARG A 9 -5.23 -2.51 4.02
C ARG A 9 -4.87 -2.60 2.53
N PRO A 10 -5.08 -3.74 1.82
CA PRO A 10 -4.79 -3.81 0.38
C PRO A 10 -5.59 -2.81 -0.46
N VAL A 11 -6.82 -2.47 -0.06
CA VAL A 11 -7.64 -1.46 -0.75
C VAL A 11 -7.01 -0.08 -0.60
N VAL A 12 -6.66 0.30 0.64
CA VAL A 12 -6.01 1.59 0.92
C VAL A 12 -4.67 1.73 0.17
N ILE A 13 -3.90 0.65 0.06
CA ILE A 13 -2.64 0.63 -0.68
C ILE A 13 -2.91 0.84 -2.18
N ASN A 14 -3.85 0.09 -2.77
CA ASN A 14 -4.17 0.23 -4.18
C ASN A 14 -4.62 1.66 -4.54
N GLU A 15 -5.48 2.29 -3.74
CA GLU A 15 -5.92 3.68 -3.97
C GLU A 15 -4.75 4.68 -3.88
N ALA A 16 -3.81 4.47 -2.95
CA ALA A 16 -2.61 5.30 -2.88
C ALA A 16 -1.72 5.15 -4.12
N LEU A 17 -1.63 3.94 -4.69
CA LEU A 17 -0.89 3.69 -5.93
C LEU A 17 -1.57 4.34 -7.14
N GLU A 18 -2.91 4.31 -7.24
CA GLU A 18 -3.65 5.01 -8.29
C GLU A 18 -3.41 6.52 -8.27
N ILE A 19 -3.44 7.13 -7.08
CA ILE A 19 -3.08 8.55 -6.91
C ILE A 19 -1.63 8.80 -7.35
N THR A 20 -0.70 7.93 -6.96
CA THR A 20 0.72 8.06 -7.32
C THR A 20 0.92 7.98 -8.83
N ARG A 21 0.24 7.06 -9.52
CA ARG A 21 0.28 6.94 -10.99
C ARG A 21 -0.23 8.20 -11.69
N LYS A 22 -1.23 8.86 -11.11
CA LYS A 22 -1.86 10.05 -11.73
C LYS A 22 -1.05 11.33 -11.54
N TYR A 23 -0.32 11.45 -10.43
CA TYR A 23 0.28 12.73 -10.03
C TYR A 23 1.80 12.68 -9.78
N SER A 24 2.45 11.53 -9.93
CA SER A 24 3.89 11.37 -9.75
C SER A 24 4.58 10.78 -10.98
N VAL A 25 5.89 10.61 -10.89
CA VAL A 25 6.70 9.89 -11.88
C VAL A 25 6.55 8.37 -11.71
N PRO A 26 6.70 7.57 -12.79
CA PRO A 26 6.47 6.12 -12.76
C PRO A 26 7.23 5.37 -11.66
N GLU A 27 8.47 5.78 -11.37
CA GLU A 27 9.34 5.17 -10.36
C GLU A 27 8.77 5.31 -8.94
N SER A 28 7.94 6.34 -8.71
CA SER A 28 7.33 6.57 -7.39
C SER A 28 6.35 5.47 -7.00
N VAL A 29 5.71 4.80 -7.96
CA VAL A 29 4.71 3.77 -7.67
C VAL A 29 5.33 2.59 -6.92
N GLN A 30 6.48 2.11 -7.38
CA GLN A 30 7.21 1.02 -6.73
C GLN A 30 7.73 1.42 -5.35
N PHE A 31 8.26 2.64 -5.23
CA PHE A 31 8.73 3.19 -3.96
C PHE A 31 7.59 3.27 -2.92
N ILE A 32 6.46 3.87 -3.30
CA ILE A 32 5.30 4.00 -2.41
C ILE A 32 4.73 2.64 -2.03
N ASN A 33 4.65 1.68 -2.96
CA ASN A 33 4.21 0.33 -2.63
C ASN A 33 5.10 -0.31 -1.54
N GLY A 34 6.42 -0.23 -1.70
CA GLY A 34 7.37 -0.76 -0.72
C GLY A 34 7.23 -0.13 0.67
N VAL A 35 7.08 1.20 0.74
CA VAL A 35 6.88 1.91 2.02
C VAL A 35 5.56 1.48 2.69
N LEU A 36 4.46 1.42 1.93
CA LEU A 36 3.16 1.05 2.47
C LEU A 36 3.08 -0.41 2.91
N ASP A 37 3.75 -1.32 2.19
CA ASP A 37 3.87 -2.72 2.58
C ASP A 37 4.67 -2.88 3.88
N ALA A 38 5.78 -2.14 4.04
CA ALA A 38 6.55 -2.16 5.30
C ALA A 38 5.70 -1.71 6.49
N ILE A 39 4.96 -0.61 6.34
CA ILE A 39 4.04 -0.12 7.38
C ILE A 39 2.93 -1.15 7.67
N ALA A 40 2.36 -1.79 6.65
CA ALA A 40 1.32 -2.80 6.84
C ALA A 40 1.81 -4.02 7.63
N ARG A 41 3.06 -4.45 7.38
CA ARG A 41 3.74 -5.53 8.13
C ARG A 41 3.95 -5.16 9.59
N ASP A 42 4.44 -3.95 9.87
CA ASP A 42 4.63 -3.44 11.24
C ASP A 42 3.32 -3.35 12.02
N LEU A 43 2.21 -3.09 11.33
CA LEU A 43 0.87 -3.08 11.91
C LEU A 43 0.25 -4.47 12.08
N GLY A 44 1.05 -5.54 11.98
CA GLY A 44 0.65 -6.91 12.28
C GLY A 44 -0.34 -7.50 11.28
N THR A 45 -0.32 -7.07 10.02
CA THR A 45 -1.18 -7.66 8.99
C THR A 45 -0.36 -8.08 7.80
N PRO A 46 -0.30 -9.39 7.51
CA PRO A 46 0.35 -9.86 6.31
C PRO A 46 -0.45 -9.31 5.13
N SER A 47 0.15 -8.37 4.39
CA SER A 47 -0.31 -8.01 3.04
C SER A 47 -0.36 -9.32 2.25
N GLY A 48 -1.50 -9.63 1.63
CA GLY A 48 -1.80 -10.91 0.97
C GLY A 48 -1.01 -11.19 -0.31
N ALA A 49 0.30 -10.93 -0.30
CA ALA A 49 1.25 -11.19 -1.36
C ALA A 49 2.30 -12.22 -0.91
N HIS A 50 1.81 -13.39 -0.50
CA HIS A 50 2.50 -14.66 -0.71
C HIS A 50 1.50 -15.54 -1.47
N LYS A 51 1.45 -15.37 -2.79
CA LYS A 51 0.97 -16.39 -3.70
C LYS A 51 2.16 -16.81 -4.54
N GLU A 52 2.50 -18.09 -4.40
CA GLU A 52 3.40 -18.87 -5.25
C GLU A 52 3.06 -18.75 -6.73
#